data_AF-A0A9X1FXF5-F1
#
_entry.id   AF-A0A9X1FXF5-F1
#
_cell.length_a   1.000
_cell.length_b   1.000
_cell.length_c   1.000
_cell.angle_alpha   90.00
_cell.angle_beta   90.00
_cell.angle_gamma   90.00
#
_symmetry.space_group_name_H-M   'P 1'
#
loop_
_entity.id
_entity.type
_entity.pdbx_description
1 polymer ?
#
loop_
_entity_poly.entity_id
_entity_poly.type
_entity_poly.pdbx_seq_one_letter_code
_entity_poly.pdbx_strand_id
1 'polypeptide(L)'
;MTFVPTVVGSGVAGYAFLKRTRDVQQNLFEQNPLIAREATQFSDKLKDIQTSDQLMEDRTLLKVALGAFGLDDDLDNRAFIKRILDSDLSDNKSLANRLADKRYLAFAQAFNFASDDGPRLLQERTADELTVKLQALQSSDDLLADRSLLRASLERFGLEGNLSNTYFLKQVLESDLSDENSFANRMPDARLVEFAKAFDFFGKEQGKSKLDTIVDTFSGSFDTITTTADLLDNPVLLEEALQIFDLDDIYTTDFLTNVLNSDLNDEASFVYSLEDDRFARFAGAFSFNTPVLDENGDPALDGDGNPVVEKSRLQVLVEAASASSGSLDSPDDFLDATALRDAALDLFGIANTVASRGLVERILNSDPEVATSLVNVYPDERFTALFNLFNFREPETARVYPEGFVEQVTQNYLDRQFEIQVGESDPTMRVALALERELKQVVDAGTSNDASWFSIMASPPLREVFEGAFRLPSSFGSIDVDQQLSVLKSRAEQFYDTSEVADFVDPERLESLRQSYLLSSSAQSLGSSSGANIASIILSGF
;
A
#
# COMPACT_ATOMS: atom_id res chain seq x y z
N MET A 1 -19.64 -41.15 1.84
CA MET A 1 -20.82 -40.40 2.33
C MET A 1 -20.31 -39.06 2.81
N THR A 2 -20.95 -37.96 2.44
CA THR A 2 -20.58 -36.63 2.90
C THR A 2 -20.94 -36.49 4.38
N PHE A 3 -19.99 -36.07 5.23
CA PHE A 3 -20.26 -35.82 6.64
C PHE A 3 -21.15 -34.58 6.80
N VAL A 4 -22.12 -34.65 7.71
CA VAL A 4 -22.98 -33.53 8.08
C VAL A 4 -22.84 -33.33 9.60
N PRO A 5 -22.37 -32.15 10.05
CA PRO A 5 -22.38 -31.76 11.45
C PRO A 5 -23.75 -31.99 12.09
N THR A 6 -23.73 -32.55 13.29
CA THR A 6 -24.93 -32.88 14.05
C THR A 6 -24.98 -32.05 15.32
N VAL A 7 -26.15 -31.47 15.61
CA VAL A 7 -26.47 -30.78 16.86
C VAL A 7 -27.42 -31.68 17.67
N VAL A 8 -27.14 -31.87 18.96
CA VAL A 8 -28.02 -32.60 19.86
C VAL A 8 -28.57 -31.66 20.93
N GLY A 9 -29.89 -31.47 20.93
CA GLY A 9 -30.57 -30.49 21.79
C GLY A 9 -30.70 -29.12 21.11
N SER A 10 -31.11 -28.12 21.87
CA SER A 10 -31.25 -26.73 21.42
C SER A 10 -30.67 -25.74 22.45
N GLY A 11 -30.51 -24.48 22.05
CA GLY A 11 -30.03 -23.42 22.92
C GLY A 11 -28.68 -23.76 23.59
N VAL A 12 -28.56 -23.45 24.88
CA VAL A 12 -27.32 -23.65 25.66
C VAL A 12 -26.85 -25.11 25.64
N ALA A 13 -27.77 -26.08 25.70
CA ALA A 13 -27.43 -27.50 25.69
C ALA A 13 -26.88 -27.96 24.33
N GLY A 14 -27.50 -27.50 23.23
CA GLY A 14 -27.03 -27.76 21.87
C GLY A 14 -25.64 -27.15 21.62
N TYR A 15 -25.43 -25.91 22.06
CA TYR A 15 -24.14 -25.24 21.94
C TYR A 15 -23.05 -25.94 22.76
N ALA A 16 -23.34 -26.37 24.01
CA ALA A 16 -22.38 -27.10 24.83
C ALA A 16 -21.98 -28.44 24.20
N PHE A 17 -22.92 -29.14 23.57
CA PHE A 17 -22.63 -30.35 22.80
C PHE A 17 -21.71 -30.06 21.61
N LEU A 18 -22.02 -29.03 20.83
CA LEU A 18 -21.20 -28.60 19.70
C LEU A 18 -19.79 -28.19 20.15
N LYS A 19 -19.67 -27.33 21.17
CA LYS A 19 -18.39 -26.89 21.73
C LYS A 19 -17.48 -28.07 22.10
N ARG A 20 -18.03 -29.15 22.67
CA ARG A 20 -17.28 -30.36 23.04
C ARG A 20 -16.93 -31.27 21.85
N THR A 21 -17.71 -31.22 20.78
CA THR A 21 -17.56 -32.13 19.63
C THR A 21 -16.99 -31.45 18.39
N ARG A 22 -16.83 -30.11 18.42
CA ARG A 22 -16.47 -29.27 17.28
C ARG A 22 -15.27 -29.82 16.54
N ASP A 23 -14.14 -29.98 17.21
CA ASP A 23 -12.88 -30.40 16.57
C ASP A 23 -13.04 -31.71 15.80
N VAL A 24 -13.74 -32.70 16.39
CA VAL A 24 -13.97 -33.99 15.73
C VAL A 24 -14.89 -33.83 14.53
N GLN A 25 -15.99 -33.09 14.68
CA GLN A 25 -16.96 -32.89 13.60
C GLN A 25 -16.37 -32.07 12.45
N GLN A 26 -15.57 -31.06 12.77
CA GLN A 26 -14.89 -30.20 11.81
C GLN A 26 -13.83 -30.98 11.02
N ASN A 27 -12.97 -31.76 11.69
CA ASN A 27 -12.02 -32.64 11.02
C ASN A 27 -12.68 -33.63 10.04
N LEU A 28 -13.88 -34.13 10.36
CA LEU A 28 -14.65 -35.00 9.47
C LEU A 28 -15.33 -34.22 8.32
N PHE A 29 -15.75 -32.98 8.58
CA PHE A 29 -16.36 -32.10 7.59
C PHE A 29 -15.34 -31.65 6.54
N GLU A 30 -14.12 -31.31 6.95
CA GLU A 30 -13.04 -30.88 6.07
C GLU A 30 -12.60 -31.99 5.09
N GLN A 31 -12.84 -33.26 5.43
CA GLN A 31 -12.62 -34.41 4.53
C GLN A 31 -13.66 -34.52 3.40
N ASN A 32 -14.67 -33.65 3.38
CA ASN A 32 -15.63 -33.57 2.27
C ASN A 32 -14.87 -33.27 0.96
N PRO A 33 -14.96 -34.12 -0.08
CA PRO A 33 -14.20 -33.96 -1.31
C PRO A 33 -14.37 -32.61 -1.99
N LEU A 34 -15.55 -31.98 -1.87
CA LEU A 34 -15.79 -30.66 -2.47
C LEU A 34 -15.03 -29.57 -1.72
N ILE A 35 -15.14 -29.54 -0.39
CA ILE A 35 -14.49 -28.54 0.47
C ILE A 35 -12.97 -28.68 0.42
N ALA A 36 -12.46 -29.92 0.54
CA ALA A 36 -11.04 -30.21 0.43
C ALA A 36 -10.46 -29.75 -0.91
N ARG A 37 -11.19 -29.97 -2.01
CA ARG A 37 -10.77 -29.52 -3.35
C ARG A 37 -10.71 -27.99 -3.43
N GLU A 38 -11.71 -27.29 -2.93
CA GLU A 38 -11.76 -25.83 -2.94
C GLU A 38 -10.61 -25.22 -2.12
N ALA A 39 -10.37 -25.74 -0.91
CA ALA A 39 -9.25 -25.33 -0.05
C ALA A 39 -7.88 -25.59 -0.70
N THR A 40 -7.71 -26.76 -1.34
CA THR A 40 -6.47 -27.11 -2.06
C THR A 40 -6.25 -26.18 -3.26
N GLN A 41 -7.29 -25.97 -4.09
CA GLN A 41 -7.21 -25.08 -5.24
C GLN A 41 -6.91 -23.64 -4.83
N PHE A 42 -7.47 -23.18 -3.71
CA PHE A 42 -7.16 -21.89 -3.15
C PHE A 42 -5.70 -21.78 -2.75
N SER A 43 -5.22 -22.75 -1.96
CA SER A 43 -3.84 -22.75 -1.46
C SER A 43 -2.81 -22.84 -2.58
N ASP A 44 -3.08 -23.62 -3.62
CA ASP A 44 -2.16 -23.83 -4.72
C ASP A 44 -2.03 -22.61 -5.64
N LYS A 45 -3.13 -21.90 -5.87
CA LYS A 45 -3.18 -20.82 -6.88
C LYS A 45 -3.07 -19.42 -6.31
N LEU A 46 -3.47 -19.18 -5.05
CA LEU A 46 -3.57 -17.82 -4.52
C LEU A 46 -2.22 -17.08 -4.57
N LYS A 47 -1.12 -17.80 -4.34
CA LYS A 47 0.24 -17.25 -4.40
C LYS A 47 0.60 -16.62 -5.75
N ASP A 48 -0.07 -17.02 -6.82
CA ASP A 48 0.16 -16.50 -8.18
C ASP A 48 -0.72 -15.28 -8.49
N ILE A 49 -1.65 -14.92 -7.58
CA ILE A 49 -2.60 -13.81 -7.77
C ILE A 49 -1.97 -12.49 -7.32
N GLN A 50 -1.78 -11.60 -8.29
CA GLN A 50 -1.13 -10.30 -8.15
C GLN A 50 -2.13 -9.15 -8.09
N THR A 51 -3.24 -9.28 -8.82
CA THR A 51 -4.25 -8.21 -8.98
C THR A 51 -5.65 -8.65 -8.56
N SER A 52 -6.50 -7.67 -8.26
CA SER A 52 -7.92 -7.92 -7.99
C SER A 52 -8.61 -8.58 -9.18
N ASP A 53 -8.26 -8.23 -10.41
CA ASP A 53 -8.84 -8.82 -11.62
C ASP A 53 -8.55 -10.32 -11.73
N GLN A 54 -7.32 -10.74 -11.44
CA GLN A 54 -6.95 -12.16 -11.41
C GLN A 54 -7.73 -12.94 -10.34
N LEU A 55 -7.91 -12.37 -9.13
CA LEU A 55 -8.76 -12.99 -8.10
C LEU A 55 -10.21 -13.10 -8.58
N MET A 56 -10.72 -12.05 -9.22
CA MET A 56 -12.09 -12.01 -9.69
C MET A 56 -12.34 -13.01 -10.82
N GLU A 57 -11.38 -13.25 -11.71
CA GLU A 57 -11.49 -14.20 -12.82
C GLU A 57 -11.68 -15.66 -12.37
N ASP A 58 -10.98 -16.10 -11.31
CA ASP A 58 -11.17 -17.44 -10.76
C ASP A 58 -12.31 -17.48 -9.73
N ARG A 59 -13.49 -17.94 -10.18
CA ARG A 59 -14.69 -18.05 -9.33
C ARG A 59 -14.48 -18.93 -8.09
N THR A 60 -13.62 -19.96 -8.15
CA THR A 60 -13.35 -20.81 -6.99
C THR A 60 -12.51 -20.05 -5.96
N LEU A 61 -11.49 -19.32 -6.41
CA LEU A 61 -10.69 -18.49 -5.51
C LEU A 61 -11.52 -17.39 -4.88
N LEU A 62 -12.31 -16.68 -5.68
CA LEU A 62 -13.21 -15.66 -5.19
C LEU A 62 -14.22 -16.21 -4.17
N LYS A 63 -14.76 -17.41 -4.40
CA LYS A 63 -15.67 -18.07 -3.46
C LYS A 63 -15.00 -18.34 -2.11
N VAL A 64 -13.79 -18.90 -2.11
CA VAL A 64 -13.05 -19.19 -0.87
C VAL A 64 -12.66 -17.88 -0.17
N ALA A 65 -12.17 -16.90 -0.92
CA ALA A 65 -11.79 -15.59 -0.43
C ALA A 65 -12.99 -14.87 0.22
N LEU A 66 -14.11 -14.68 -0.49
CA LEU A 66 -15.30 -14.07 0.08
C LEU A 66 -15.86 -14.89 1.25
N GLY A 67 -15.85 -16.21 1.10
CA GLY A 67 -16.34 -17.12 2.12
C GLY A 67 -15.57 -16.98 3.42
N ALA A 68 -14.25 -16.82 3.40
CA ALA A 68 -13.43 -16.60 4.59
C ALA A 68 -13.81 -15.33 5.38
N PHE A 69 -14.41 -14.33 4.73
CA PHE A 69 -14.85 -13.07 5.33
C PHE A 69 -16.37 -13.05 5.59
N GLY A 70 -17.09 -14.13 5.26
CA GLY A 70 -18.54 -14.24 5.42
C GLY A 70 -19.32 -13.42 4.41
N LEU A 71 -18.75 -13.20 3.23
CA LEU A 71 -19.32 -12.44 2.12
C LEU A 71 -19.80 -13.40 1.01
N ASP A 72 -20.18 -14.63 1.37
CA ASP A 72 -20.51 -15.72 0.43
C ASP A 72 -21.65 -15.34 -0.52
N ASP A 73 -22.64 -14.62 0.01
CA ASP A 73 -23.85 -14.19 -0.70
C ASP A 73 -23.53 -13.15 -1.81
N ASP A 74 -22.35 -12.51 -1.76
CA ASP A 74 -21.92 -11.52 -2.74
C ASP A 74 -21.07 -12.09 -3.88
N LEU A 75 -20.95 -13.42 -3.98
CA LEU A 75 -20.17 -14.07 -5.04
C LEU A 75 -20.59 -13.63 -6.45
N ASP A 76 -21.88 -13.33 -6.64
CA ASP A 76 -22.43 -12.87 -7.91
C ASP A 76 -22.42 -11.34 -8.06
N ASN A 77 -22.13 -10.57 -6.99
CA ASN A 77 -22.04 -9.11 -6.98
C ASN A 77 -20.66 -8.60 -7.43
N ARG A 78 -20.15 -9.15 -8.53
CA ARG A 78 -18.75 -9.01 -8.97
C ARG A 78 -18.27 -7.56 -9.09
N ALA A 79 -19.07 -6.68 -9.68
CA ALA A 79 -18.70 -5.27 -9.86
C ALA A 79 -18.56 -4.53 -8.53
N PHE A 80 -19.38 -4.86 -7.54
CA PHE A 80 -19.31 -4.28 -6.20
C PHE A 80 -18.06 -4.78 -5.46
N ILE A 81 -17.80 -6.09 -5.50
CA ILE A 81 -16.61 -6.69 -4.89
C ILE A 81 -15.32 -6.17 -5.50
N LYS A 82 -15.24 -6.04 -6.84
CA LYS A 82 -14.09 -5.44 -7.51
C LYS A 82 -13.82 -4.01 -6.99
N ARG A 83 -14.86 -3.18 -6.91
CA ARG A 83 -14.73 -1.80 -6.38
C ARG A 83 -14.27 -1.75 -4.92
N ILE A 84 -14.62 -2.75 -4.11
CA ILE A 84 -14.15 -2.86 -2.73
C ILE A 84 -12.65 -3.21 -2.71
N LEU A 85 -12.23 -4.21 -3.48
CA LEU A 85 -10.83 -4.63 -3.59
C LEU A 85 -9.92 -3.54 -4.17
N ASP A 86 -10.46 -2.71 -5.07
CA ASP A 86 -9.76 -1.58 -5.69
C ASP A 86 -9.88 -0.27 -4.88
N SER A 87 -10.50 -0.30 -3.68
CA SER A 87 -10.63 0.90 -2.86
C SER A 87 -9.27 1.30 -2.27
N ASP A 88 -8.89 2.57 -2.43
CA ASP A 88 -7.78 3.17 -1.69
C ASP A 88 -8.11 3.21 -0.19
N LEU A 89 -7.41 2.41 0.61
CA LEU A 89 -7.69 2.29 2.04
C LEU A 89 -7.09 3.44 2.86
N SER A 90 -6.18 4.22 2.28
CA SER A 90 -5.62 5.43 2.90
C SER A 90 -6.63 6.60 2.88
N ASP A 91 -7.51 6.64 1.87
CA ASP A 91 -8.61 7.60 1.81
C ASP A 91 -9.76 7.17 2.73
N ASN A 92 -10.00 7.92 3.81
CA ASN A 92 -11.11 7.67 4.72
C ASN A 92 -12.51 7.80 4.06
N LYS A 93 -12.59 8.38 2.86
CA LYS A 93 -13.82 8.48 2.06
C LYS A 93 -13.97 7.37 1.02
N SER A 94 -13.02 6.45 0.92
CA SER A 94 -13.13 5.32 0.00
C SER A 94 -14.31 4.41 0.32
N LEU A 95 -14.75 3.64 -0.68
CA LEU A 95 -15.96 2.81 -0.55
C LEU A 95 -15.81 1.82 0.60
N ALA A 96 -14.71 1.07 0.65
CA ALA A 96 -14.45 0.10 1.72
C ALA A 96 -14.51 0.73 3.12
N ASN A 97 -13.90 1.91 3.32
CA ASN A 97 -13.89 2.61 4.60
C ASN A 97 -15.29 3.08 5.04
N ARG A 98 -16.13 3.50 4.08
CA ARG A 98 -17.47 4.05 4.34
C ARG A 98 -18.56 3.01 4.51
N LEU A 99 -18.33 1.76 4.13
CA LEU A 99 -19.33 0.71 4.30
C LEU A 99 -19.64 0.49 5.79
N ALA A 100 -20.94 0.34 6.07
CA ALA A 100 -21.42 0.06 7.41
C ALA A 100 -21.02 -1.35 7.86
N ASP A 101 -21.08 -2.32 6.93
CA ASP A 101 -20.58 -3.67 7.16
C ASP A 101 -19.06 -3.70 6.99
N LYS A 102 -18.35 -3.88 8.11
CA LYS A 102 -16.88 -3.87 8.16
C LYS A 102 -16.23 -5.14 7.62
N ARG A 103 -17.01 -6.16 7.28
CA ARG A 103 -16.47 -7.36 6.63
C ARG A 103 -15.85 -7.05 5.27
N TYR A 104 -16.43 -6.10 4.52
CA TYR A 104 -15.85 -5.63 3.26
C TYR A 104 -14.55 -4.85 3.45
N LEU A 105 -14.46 -4.03 4.51
CA LEU A 105 -13.23 -3.34 4.85
C LEU A 105 -12.12 -4.34 5.21
N ALA A 106 -12.43 -5.30 6.08
CA ALA A 106 -11.50 -6.36 6.46
C ALA A 106 -11.05 -7.19 5.24
N PHE A 107 -11.97 -7.48 4.31
CA PHE A 107 -11.66 -8.16 3.05
C PHE A 107 -10.70 -7.35 2.18
N ALA A 108 -11.00 -6.06 1.98
CA ALA A 108 -10.13 -5.16 1.22
C ALA A 108 -8.75 -5.00 1.89
N GLN A 109 -8.69 -4.87 3.22
CA GLN A 109 -7.45 -4.74 3.99
C GLN A 109 -6.59 -6.00 3.94
N ALA A 110 -7.20 -7.18 3.97
CA ALA A 110 -6.46 -8.44 3.97
C ALA A 110 -5.76 -8.69 2.63
N PHE A 111 -6.43 -8.41 1.50
CA PHE A 111 -5.87 -8.62 0.18
C PHE A 111 -5.09 -7.41 -0.35
N ASN A 112 -5.57 -6.20 -0.04
CA ASN A 112 -4.97 -4.89 -0.28
C ASN A 112 -4.41 -4.70 -1.70
N PHE A 113 -5.22 -5.00 -2.73
CA PHE A 113 -4.78 -4.92 -4.13
C PHE A 113 -4.52 -3.49 -4.62
N ALA A 114 -5.10 -2.48 -3.96
CA ALA A 114 -4.96 -1.08 -4.32
C ALA A 114 -3.67 -0.41 -3.81
N SER A 115 -2.77 -1.15 -3.17
CA SER A 115 -1.52 -0.67 -2.59
C SER A 115 -0.40 -1.68 -2.78
N ASP A 116 0.84 -1.17 -2.86
CA ASP A 116 2.08 -1.94 -3.02
C ASP A 116 2.47 -2.73 -1.75
N ASP A 117 1.85 -2.42 -0.60
CA ASP A 117 2.13 -3.06 0.69
C ASP A 117 1.76 -4.56 0.74
N GLY A 118 1.10 -5.09 -0.29
CA GLY A 118 0.73 -6.49 -0.34
C GLY A 118 -0.39 -6.88 0.66
N PRO A 119 -0.77 -8.16 0.69
CA PRO A 119 -1.77 -8.70 1.60
C PRO A 119 -1.23 -8.78 3.03
N ARG A 120 -2.11 -8.69 4.03
CA ARG A 120 -1.74 -8.62 5.46
C ARG A 120 -2.51 -9.65 6.30
N LEU A 121 -1.87 -10.16 7.35
CA LEU A 121 -2.50 -11.09 8.31
C LEU A 121 -3.59 -10.39 9.14
N LEU A 122 -4.63 -11.13 9.51
CA LEU A 122 -5.87 -10.60 10.09
C LEU A 122 -5.79 -10.19 11.58
N GLN A 123 -4.66 -10.37 12.28
CA GLN A 123 -4.60 -10.31 13.76
C GLN A 123 -3.57 -9.37 14.39
N GLU A 124 -2.89 -8.50 13.63
CA GLU A 124 -1.96 -7.53 14.23
C GLU A 124 -2.49 -6.09 14.12
N ARG A 125 -3.11 -5.55 15.18
CA ARG A 125 -3.37 -4.11 15.32
C ARG A 125 -3.19 -3.58 16.76
N THR A 126 -1.95 -3.23 17.11
CA THR A 126 -1.62 -2.02 17.93
C THR A 126 -0.58 -1.13 17.24
N ALA A 127 -0.31 -1.40 15.96
CA ALA A 127 0.70 -0.71 15.16
C ALA A 127 0.11 0.42 14.30
N ASP A 128 -1.20 0.43 14.00
CA ASP A 128 -1.67 1.11 12.78
C ASP A 128 -1.72 2.62 12.77
N GLU A 129 -1.83 3.30 13.92
CA GLU A 129 -1.69 4.76 13.90
C GLU A 129 -0.22 5.16 13.66
N LEU A 130 0.72 4.35 14.16
CA LEU A 130 2.14 4.49 13.86
C LEU A 130 2.43 4.03 12.44
N THR A 131 1.88 2.90 11.98
CA THR A 131 2.05 2.36 10.63
C THR A 131 1.53 3.34 9.59
N VAL A 132 0.35 3.93 9.76
CA VAL A 132 -0.16 4.95 8.84
C VAL A 132 0.78 6.16 8.78
N LYS A 133 1.30 6.62 9.92
CA LYS A 133 2.28 7.72 9.95
C LYS A 133 3.62 7.34 9.35
N LEU A 134 4.11 6.13 9.60
CA LEU A 134 5.37 5.58 9.08
C LEU A 134 5.29 5.31 7.57
N GLN A 135 4.12 4.90 7.07
CA GLN A 135 3.82 4.65 5.66
C GLN A 135 3.67 5.96 4.88
N ALA A 136 3.19 7.02 5.52
CA ALA A 136 3.15 8.34 4.91
C ALA A 136 4.55 8.99 4.75
N LEU A 137 5.61 8.44 5.37
CA LEU A 137 6.96 8.99 5.26
C LEU A 137 7.56 8.63 3.90
N GLN A 138 7.81 9.65 3.08
CA GLN A 138 8.46 9.52 1.77
C GLN A 138 9.95 9.84 1.85
N SER A 139 10.35 10.71 2.79
CA SER A 139 11.72 11.19 2.95
C SER A 139 12.19 11.17 4.40
N SER A 140 13.52 11.26 4.58
CA SER A 140 14.14 11.48 5.89
C SER A 140 13.59 12.77 6.55
N ASP A 141 13.31 13.81 5.76
CA ASP A 141 12.80 15.09 6.21
C ASP A 141 11.38 14.97 6.80
N ASP A 142 10.53 14.09 6.26
CA ASP A 142 9.18 13.83 6.81
C ASP A 142 9.27 13.27 8.24
N LEU A 143 10.19 12.32 8.45
CA LEU A 143 10.42 11.73 9.77
C LEU A 143 10.99 12.77 10.74
N LEU A 144 11.93 13.60 10.27
CA LEU A 144 12.57 14.63 11.08
C LEU A 144 11.62 15.78 11.44
N ALA A 145 10.62 16.05 10.59
CA ALA A 145 9.59 17.06 10.82
C ALA A 145 8.54 16.61 11.87
N ASP A 146 8.15 15.34 11.92
CA ASP A 146 7.27 14.81 12.98
C ASP A 146 8.06 14.45 14.23
N ARG A 147 8.23 15.44 15.11
CA ARG A 147 8.99 15.32 16.37
C ARG A 147 8.45 14.24 17.33
N SER A 148 7.16 13.91 17.25
CA SER A 148 6.57 12.89 18.12
C SER A 148 6.88 11.50 17.61
N LEU A 149 6.76 11.31 16.29
CA LEU A 149 7.12 10.08 15.60
C LEU A 149 8.62 9.82 15.67
N LEU A 150 9.46 10.84 15.41
CA LEU A 150 10.91 10.74 15.54
C LEU A 150 11.32 10.29 16.94
N ARG A 151 10.71 10.85 18.00
CA ARG A 151 11.01 10.45 19.38
C ARG A 151 10.65 8.99 19.62
N ALA A 152 9.45 8.56 19.21
CA ALA A 152 9.01 7.19 19.36
C ALA A 152 9.90 6.20 18.59
N SER A 153 10.30 6.56 17.37
CA SER A 153 11.22 5.78 16.55
C SER A 153 12.61 5.71 17.20
N LEU A 154 13.20 6.82 17.65
CA LEU A 154 14.50 6.78 18.33
C LEU A 154 14.47 5.98 19.64
N GLU A 155 13.38 6.08 20.41
CA GLU A 155 13.18 5.29 21.64
C GLU A 155 13.16 3.79 21.34
N ARG A 156 12.51 3.36 20.23
CA ARG A 156 12.48 1.96 19.81
C ARG A 156 13.88 1.37 19.56
N PHE A 157 14.81 2.17 19.05
CA PHE A 157 16.18 1.76 18.76
C PHE A 157 17.18 2.17 19.86
N GLY A 158 16.72 2.82 20.95
CA GLY A 158 17.57 3.30 22.05
C GLY A 158 18.55 4.43 21.65
N LEU A 159 18.13 5.29 20.73
CA LEU A 159 18.93 6.37 20.12
C LEU A 159 18.49 7.77 20.58
N GLU A 160 17.81 7.89 21.71
CA GLU A 160 17.13 9.10 22.19
C GLU A 160 18.08 10.29 22.37
N GLY A 161 19.36 10.03 22.64
CA GLY A 161 20.41 11.04 22.74
C GLY A 161 20.63 11.84 21.45
N ASN A 162 20.22 11.31 20.29
CA ASN A 162 20.37 11.96 18.99
C ASN A 162 19.17 12.84 18.61
N LEU A 163 18.11 12.92 19.43
CA LEU A 163 16.86 13.61 19.10
C LEU A 163 17.02 15.09 18.66
N SER A 164 18.11 15.73 19.08
CA SER A 164 18.41 17.13 18.73
C SER A 164 19.46 17.30 17.63
N ASN A 165 20.01 16.21 17.10
CA ASN A 165 21.06 16.20 16.08
C ASN A 165 20.46 15.82 14.71
N THR A 166 19.59 16.68 14.18
CA THR A 166 18.82 16.39 12.95
C THR A 166 19.70 16.18 11.73
N TYR A 167 20.79 16.95 11.58
CA TYR A 167 21.73 16.77 10.46
C TYR A 167 22.41 15.40 10.50
N PHE A 168 22.87 14.95 11.68
CA PHE A 168 23.43 13.62 11.84
C PHE A 168 22.42 12.51 11.56
N LEU A 169 21.19 12.66 12.06
CA LEU A 169 20.12 11.67 11.82
C LEU A 169 19.74 11.59 10.34
N LYS A 170 19.72 12.73 9.63
CA LYS A 170 19.51 12.79 8.18
C LYS A 170 20.57 11.97 7.43
N GLN A 171 21.84 12.23 7.70
CA GLN A 171 22.97 11.49 7.11
C GLN A 171 22.97 9.99 7.44
N VAL A 172 22.43 9.60 8.60
CA VAL A 172 22.23 8.17 8.94
C VAL A 172 21.10 7.56 8.11
N LEU A 173 19.95 8.24 8.04
CA LEU A 173 18.73 7.77 7.38
C LEU A 173 18.86 7.67 5.86
N GLU A 174 19.72 8.49 5.26
CA GLU A 174 19.99 8.53 3.80
C GLU A 174 21.21 7.68 3.40
N SER A 175 21.79 6.95 4.34
CA SER A 175 23.02 6.17 4.08
C SER A 175 22.73 4.94 3.23
N ASP A 176 23.51 4.72 2.17
CA ASP A 176 23.52 3.45 1.42
C ASP A 176 24.04 2.31 2.31
N LEU A 177 23.15 1.47 2.81
CA LEU A 177 23.54 0.40 3.73
C LEU A 177 24.25 -0.77 3.04
N SER A 178 24.25 -0.82 1.70
CA SER A 178 24.99 -1.81 0.92
C SER A 178 26.47 -1.47 0.77
N ASP A 179 26.85 -0.20 0.87
CA ASP A 179 28.24 0.25 0.91
C ASP A 179 28.81 0.15 2.34
N GLU A 180 29.80 -0.72 2.53
CA GLU A 180 30.51 -0.88 3.82
C GLU A 180 31.16 0.43 4.33
N ASN A 181 31.40 1.41 3.45
CA ASN A 181 31.97 2.71 3.79
C ASN A 181 30.93 3.83 3.94
N SER A 182 29.64 3.52 3.87
CA SER A 182 28.60 4.53 4.02
C SER A 182 28.56 5.13 5.42
N PHE A 183 27.93 6.30 5.56
CA PHE A 183 27.94 7.08 6.79
C PHE A 183 27.46 6.26 8.00
N ALA A 184 26.34 5.53 7.86
CA ALA A 184 25.82 4.67 8.92
C ALA A 184 26.74 3.48 9.21
N ASN A 185 27.31 2.82 8.18
CA ASN A 185 28.19 1.65 8.34
C ASN A 185 29.54 1.99 8.99
N ARG A 186 30.03 3.22 8.84
CA ARG A 186 31.25 3.71 9.49
C ARG A 186 31.07 4.12 10.95
N MET A 187 29.82 4.22 11.43
CA MET A 187 29.57 4.60 12.81
C MET A 187 29.81 3.43 13.77
N PRO A 188 30.36 3.69 14.97
CA PRO A 188 30.63 2.64 15.96
C PRO A 188 29.36 2.06 16.60
N ASP A 189 28.22 2.73 16.45
CA ASP A 189 26.93 2.31 17.02
C ASP A 189 26.08 1.61 15.96
N ALA A 190 26.07 0.27 15.99
CA ALA A 190 25.33 -0.57 15.04
C ALA A 190 23.82 -0.29 15.00
N ARG A 191 23.26 0.35 16.04
CA ARG A 191 21.83 0.70 16.09
C ARG A 191 21.46 1.76 15.06
N LEU A 192 22.42 2.56 14.59
CA LEU A 192 22.22 3.56 13.54
C LEU A 192 21.97 2.92 12.18
N VAL A 193 22.67 1.81 11.88
CA VAL A 193 22.44 1.01 10.67
C VAL A 193 21.05 0.37 10.71
N GLU A 194 20.67 -0.23 11.85
CA GLU A 194 19.32 -0.79 12.04
C GLU A 194 18.22 0.27 11.96
N PHE A 195 18.51 1.48 12.47
CA PHE A 195 17.59 2.61 12.39
C PHE A 195 17.39 3.06 10.94
N ALA A 196 18.47 3.28 10.18
CA ALA A 196 18.38 3.63 8.76
C ALA A 196 17.64 2.56 7.94
N LYS A 197 17.96 1.28 8.19
CA LYS A 197 17.36 0.13 7.50
C LYS A 197 15.86 0.01 7.72
N ALA A 198 15.37 0.43 8.88
CA ALA A 198 13.96 0.32 9.23
C ALA A 198 13.05 1.28 8.43
N PHE A 199 13.61 2.38 7.93
CA PHE A 199 12.87 3.35 7.11
C PHE A 199 13.19 3.23 5.63
N ASP A 200 14.41 2.80 5.32
CA ASP A 200 14.92 2.60 3.97
C ASP A 200 14.66 3.79 3.05
N PHE A 201 14.89 5.02 3.55
CA PHE A 201 14.69 6.22 2.74
C PHE A 201 15.62 6.24 1.54
N PHE A 202 16.83 5.71 1.69
CA PHE A 202 17.73 5.46 0.57
C PHE A 202 17.07 4.57 -0.49
N GLY A 203 16.49 3.41 -0.13
CA GLY A 203 15.76 2.55 -1.08
C GLY A 203 14.48 3.19 -1.66
N LYS A 204 13.80 4.05 -0.91
CA LYS A 204 12.62 4.80 -1.39
C LYS A 204 12.99 5.88 -2.40
N GLU A 205 14.11 6.56 -2.20
CA GLU A 205 14.67 7.48 -3.19
C GLU A 205 15.08 6.75 -4.47
N GLN A 206 15.54 5.50 -4.36
CA GLN A 206 15.81 4.63 -5.52
C GLN A 206 14.53 4.19 -6.27
N GLY A 207 13.35 4.35 -5.67
CA GLY A 207 12.04 4.05 -6.27
C GLY A 207 11.41 5.22 -7.01
N LYS A 208 11.92 6.46 -6.83
CA LYS A 208 11.60 7.58 -7.72
C LYS A 208 12.38 7.40 -9.02
N SER A 209 11.78 7.77 -10.15
CA SER A 209 12.60 7.90 -11.36
C SER A 209 13.65 9.00 -11.12
N LYS A 210 14.85 8.84 -11.67
CA LYS A 210 15.90 9.89 -11.57
C LYS A 210 15.37 11.22 -12.12
N LEU A 211 14.48 11.18 -13.12
CA LEU A 211 13.77 12.34 -13.63
C LEU A 211 12.91 13.06 -12.58
N ASP A 212 12.17 12.35 -11.73
CA ASP A 212 11.35 12.97 -10.68
C ASP A 212 12.24 13.68 -9.64
N THR A 213 13.35 13.06 -9.25
CA THR A 213 14.35 13.66 -8.36
C THR A 213 14.94 14.94 -8.97
N ILE A 214 15.27 14.92 -10.25
CA ILE A 214 15.77 16.10 -10.98
C ILE A 214 14.71 17.20 -11.02
N VAL A 215 13.46 16.86 -11.33
CA VAL A 215 12.36 17.84 -11.37
C VAL A 215 12.15 18.46 -9.99
N ASP A 216 12.06 17.65 -8.93
CA ASP A 216 11.91 18.13 -7.55
C ASP A 216 13.06 19.06 -7.14
N THR A 217 14.29 18.71 -7.54
CA THR A 217 15.52 19.42 -7.14
C THR A 217 15.74 20.73 -7.90
N PHE A 218 15.49 20.73 -9.21
CA PHE A 218 15.78 21.88 -10.07
C PHE A 218 14.57 22.80 -10.34
N SER A 219 13.34 22.34 -10.09
CA SER A 219 12.15 23.15 -10.33
C SER A 219 12.18 24.44 -9.50
N GLY A 220 12.10 25.59 -10.18
CA GLY A 220 12.19 26.91 -9.56
C GLY A 220 13.60 27.40 -9.24
N SER A 221 14.65 26.59 -9.46
CA SER A 221 16.04 26.97 -9.19
C SER A 221 16.68 27.76 -10.33
N PHE A 222 16.22 27.59 -11.57
CA PHE A 222 16.86 28.15 -12.78
C PHE A 222 16.95 29.68 -12.85
N ASP A 223 16.05 30.41 -12.17
CA ASP A 223 16.15 31.88 -12.07
C ASP A 223 17.30 32.33 -11.14
N THR A 224 17.83 31.41 -10.33
CA THR A 224 18.90 31.68 -9.35
C THR A 224 20.25 31.11 -9.74
N ILE A 225 20.27 29.98 -10.47
CA ILE A 225 21.51 29.37 -10.97
C ILE A 225 21.83 29.89 -12.37
N THR A 226 22.36 31.11 -12.47
CA THR A 226 22.64 31.77 -13.76
C THR A 226 24.11 31.75 -14.17
N THR A 227 25.00 31.45 -13.23
CA THR A 227 26.44 31.40 -13.44
C THR A 227 27.04 30.11 -12.88
N THR A 228 28.26 29.79 -13.31
CA THR A 228 29.06 28.70 -12.75
C THR A 228 29.22 28.82 -11.23
N ALA A 229 29.39 30.03 -10.70
CA ALA A 229 29.53 30.25 -9.27
C ALA A 229 28.24 29.90 -8.51
N ASP A 230 27.07 30.28 -9.05
CA ASP A 230 25.78 30.00 -8.42
C ASP A 230 25.53 28.50 -8.26
N LEU A 231 25.94 27.68 -9.24
CA LEU A 231 25.84 26.22 -9.17
C LEU A 231 26.86 25.62 -8.18
N LEU A 232 28.11 26.09 -8.22
CA LEU A 232 29.17 25.56 -7.34
C LEU A 232 28.96 25.90 -5.86
N ASP A 233 28.31 27.02 -5.57
CA ASP A 233 27.94 27.42 -4.20
C ASP A 233 26.72 26.64 -3.66
N ASN A 234 26.04 25.86 -4.49
CA ASN A 234 24.91 25.02 -4.12
C ASN A 234 25.28 23.52 -4.23
N PRO A 235 25.80 22.90 -3.16
CA PRO A 235 26.33 21.54 -3.23
C PRO A 235 25.26 20.49 -3.58
N VAL A 236 24.00 20.70 -3.20
CA VAL A 236 22.90 19.78 -3.52
C VAL A 236 22.60 19.81 -5.02
N LEU A 237 22.46 21.00 -5.61
CA LEU A 237 22.24 21.12 -7.05
C LEU A 237 23.45 20.64 -7.86
N LEU A 238 24.66 20.90 -7.37
CA LEU A 238 25.88 20.45 -8.03
C LEU A 238 25.99 18.92 -8.03
N GLU A 239 25.73 18.28 -6.90
CA GLU A 239 25.75 16.83 -6.76
C GLU A 239 24.74 16.18 -7.70
N GLU A 240 23.48 16.64 -7.67
CA GLU A 240 22.44 16.14 -8.57
C GLU A 240 22.83 16.35 -10.04
N ALA A 241 23.35 17.53 -10.39
CA ALA A 241 23.78 17.84 -11.75
C ALA A 241 24.89 16.91 -12.26
N LEU A 242 25.85 16.55 -11.40
CA LEU A 242 26.93 15.63 -11.74
C LEU A 242 26.42 14.20 -11.90
N GLN A 243 25.54 13.76 -11.00
CA GLN A 243 24.93 12.44 -11.06
C GLN A 243 24.14 12.22 -12.34
N ILE A 244 23.48 13.23 -12.92
CA ILE A 244 22.78 13.13 -14.23
C ILE A 244 23.69 12.53 -15.32
N PHE A 245 24.99 12.85 -15.28
CA PHE A 245 25.97 12.42 -16.26
C PHE A 245 26.90 11.32 -15.74
N ASP A 246 26.55 10.68 -14.63
CA ASP A 246 27.33 9.64 -13.95
C ASP A 246 28.78 10.12 -13.61
N LEU A 247 28.90 11.39 -13.20
CA LEU A 247 30.16 12.04 -12.80
C LEU A 247 30.32 12.00 -11.27
N ASP A 248 30.58 10.82 -10.72
CA ASP A 248 30.51 10.57 -9.27
C ASP A 248 31.87 10.72 -8.54
N ASP A 249 32.92 11.20 -9.23
CA ASP A 249 34.22 11.39 -8.60
C ASP A 249 34.31 12.68 -7.76
N ILE A 250 35.32 12.74 -6.90
CA ILE A 250 35.65 13.96 -6.17
C ILE A 250 36.40 14.92 -7.11
N TYR A 251 35.71 15.95 -7.58
CA TYR A 251 36.31 17.00 -8.41
C TYR A 251 36.67 18.24 -7.60
N THR A 252 37.80 18.88 -7.96
CA THR A 252 38.16 20.17 -7.38
C THR A 252 37.30 21.29 -7.95
N THR A 253 37.00 22.32 -7.15
CA THR A 253 36.24 23.50 -7.59
C THR A 253 36.85 24.16 -8.83
N ASP A 254 38.18 24.28 -8.91
CA ASP A 254 38.88 24.86 -10.06
C ASP A 254 38.65 24.05 -11.34
N PHE A 255 38.65 22.72 -11.24
CA PHE A 255 38.38 21.84 -12.36
C PHE A 255 36.94 22.01 -12.87
N LEU A 256 35.95 21.93 -11.99
CA LEU A 256 34.54 22.10 -12.36
C LEU A 256 34.27 23.52 -12.90
N THR A 257 34.97 24.53 -12.37
CA THR A 257 34.93 25.89 -12.89
C THR A 257 35.40 25.95 -14.34
N ASN A 258 36.49 25.28 -14.69
CA ASN A 258 36.98 25.23 -16.08
C ASN A 258 36.05 24.44 -17.00
N VAL A 259 35.44 23.37 -16.50
CA VAL A 259 34.43 22.59 -17.25
C VAL A 259 33.22 23.45 -17.57
N LEU A 260 32.58 24.04 -16.55
CA LEU A 260 31.33 24.79 -16.70
C LEU A 260 31.48 26.13 -17.42
N ASN A 261 32.69 26.72 -17.47
CA ASN A 261 32.98 27.93 -18.25
C ASN A 261 33.41 27.65 -19.70
N SER A 262 33.49 26.38 -20.12
CA SER A 262 33.86 26.04 -21.48
C SER A 262 32.78 26.49 -22.47
N ASP A 263 33.20 27.12 -23.57
CA ASP A 263 32.32 27.44 -24.69
C ASP A 263 32.24 26.23 -25.61
N LEU A 264 31.06 25.62 -25.73
CA LEU A 264 30.89 24.41 -26.54
C LEU A 264 30.97 24.67 -28.05
N ASN A 265 30.93 25.93 -28.49
CA ASN A 265 31.14 26.29 -29.90
C ASN A 265 32.63 26.41 -30.27
N ASP A 266 33.54 26.46 -29.28
CA ASP A 266 34.98 26.56 -29.49
C ASP A 266 35.65 25.20 -29.26
N GLU A 267 36.17 24.57 -30.32
CA GLU A 267 36.90 23.30 -30.25
C GLU A 267 38.17 23.38 -29.37
N ALA A 268 38.68 24.59 -29.08
CA ALA A 268 39.82 24.79 -28.17
C ALA A 268 39.44 24.85 -26.68
N SER A 269 38.15 24.80 -26.35
CA SER A 269 37.66 24.84 -24.97
C SER A 269 38.16 23.67 -24.11
N PHE A 270 38.24 23.90 -22.80
CA PHE A 270 38.84 22.97 -21.84
C PHE A 270 38.20 21.58 -21.89
N VAL A 271 36.87 21.49 -21.98
CA VAL A 271 36.15 20.20 -22.06
C VAL A 271 36.58 19.31 -23.24
N TYR A 272 36.98 19.88 -24.38
CA TYR A 272 37.44 19.10 -25.53
C TYR A 272 38.90 18.63 -25.42
N SER A 273 39.61 19.10 -24.40
CA SER A 273 40.94 18.58 -24.04
C SER A 273 40.88 17.37 -23.10
N LEU A 274 39.71 17.07 -22.54
CA LEU A 274 39.50 15.94 -21.64
C LEU A 274 39.22 14.66 -22.44
N GLU A 275 39.62 13.51 -21.89
CA GLU A 275 39.32 12.20 -22.50
C GLU A 275 37.86 11.79 -22.32
N ASP A 276 37.21 12.27 -21.26
CA ASP A 276 35.83 11.96 -20.91
C ASP A 276 34.88 13.03 -21.46
N ASP A 277 34.07 12.64 -22.44
CA ASP A 277 33.14 13.52 -23.14
C ASP A 277 31.89 13.86 -22.32
N ARG A 278 31.68 13.21 -21.17
CA ARG A 278 30.60 13.53 -20.22
C ARG A 278 30.75 14.94 -19.67
N PHE A 279 31.97 15.46 -19.51
CA PHE A 279 32.18 16.84 -19.06
C PHE A 279 31.69 17.88 -20.06
N ALA A 280 31.79 17.62 -21.37
CA ALA A 280 31.22 18.51 -22.39
C ALA A 280 29.68 18.49 -22.34
N ARG A 281 29.07 17.32 -22.11
CA ARG A 281 27.62 17.20 -21.92
C ARG A 281 27.14 17.89 -20.65
N PHE A 282 27.86 17.71 -19.54
CA PHE A 282 27.61 18.38 -18.27
C PHE A 282 27.69 19.91 -18.41
N ALA A 283 28.73 20.44 -19.06
CA ALA A 283 28.80 21.87 -19.38
C ALA A 283 27.61 22.34 -20.24
N GLY A 284 27.21 21.54 -21.22
CA GLY A 284 26.06 21.82 -22.09
C GLY A 284 24.70 21.78 -21.39
N ALA A 285 24.59 21.02 -20.31
CA ALA A 285 23.37 20.95 -19.49
C ALA A 285 22.93 22.32 -18.98
N PHE A 286 23.91 23.16 -18.62
CA PHE A 286 23.73 24.52 -18.10
C PHE A 286 24.00 25.61 -19.15
N SER A 287 24.98 25.40 -20.03
CA SER A 287 25.35 26.32 -21.10
C SER A 287 25.66 27.77 -20.64
N PHE A 288 26.22 27.93 -19.43
CA PHE A 288 26.49 29.25 -18.82
C PHE A 288 27.32 30.19 -19.71
N ASN A 289 28.17 29.65 -20.57
CA ASN A 289 29.09 30.42 -21.41
C ASN A 289 29.10 29.95 -22.88
N THR A 290 28.01 29.37 -23.35
CA THR A 290 27.85 28.91 -24.74
C THR A 290 26.85 29.83 -25.46
N PRO A 291 27.30 30.82 -26.25
CA PRO A 291 26.40 31.74 -26.91
C PRO A 291 25.65 31.07 -28.06
N VAL A 292 24.44 31.57 -28.33
CA VAL A 292 23.72 31.26 -29.58
C VAL A 292 24.49 31.88 -30.74
N LEU A 293 24.70 31.12 -31.82
CA LEU A 293 25.36 31.61 -33.02
C LEU A 293 24.34 32.15 -34.03
N ASP A 294 24.71 33.22 -34.73
CA ASP A 294 23.96 33.76 -35.86
C ASP A 294 24.21 32.97 -37.16
N GLU A 295 23.61 33.41 -38.27
CA GLU A 295 23.75 32.75 -39.58
C GLU A 295 25.19 32.74 -40.13
N ASN A 296 26.08 33.57 -39.57
CA ASN A 296 27.49 33.67 -39.96
C ASN A 296 28.41 32.87 -39.01
N GLY A 297 27.87 32.29 -37.93
CA GLY A 297 28.63 31.59 -36.91
C GLY A 297 29.23 32.51 -35.84
N ASP A 298 28.80 33.78 -35.78
CA ASP A 298 29.21 34.74 -34.74
C ASP A 298 28.21 34.71 -33.57
N PRO A 299 28.62 35.02 -32.31
CA PRO A 299 27.69 35.13 -31.19
C PRO A 299 26.56 36.13 -31.48
N ALA A 300 25.32 35.65 -31.46
CA ALA A 300 24.14 36.49 -31.54
C ALA A 300 24.11 37.44 -30.34
N LEU A 301 23.84 38.72 -30.58
CA LEU A 301 23.81 39.73 -29.53
C LEU A 301 22.37 40.20 -29.26
N ASP A 302 22.06 40.43 -27.99
CA ASP A 302 20.81 41.06 -27.56
C ASP A 302 20.77 42.56 -27.90
N GLY A 303 19.67 43.23 -27.54
CA GLY A 303 19.49 44.67 -27.77
C GLY A 303 20.51 45.57 -27.04
N ASP A 304 21.23 45.02 -26.07
CA ASP A 304 22.25 45.71 -25.26
C ASP A 304 23.68 45.32 -25.66
N GLY A 305 23.85 44.42 -26.64
CA GLY A 305 25.14 43.98 -27.17
C GLY A 305 25.79 42.82 -26.40
N ASN A 306 25.04 42.13 -25.52
CA ASN A 306 25.53 40.94 -24.83
C ASN A 306 25.20 39.68 -25.64
N PRO A 307 26.04 38.62 -25.58
CA PRO A 307 25.71 37.36 -26.21
C PRO A 307 24.38 36.78 -25.70
N VAL A 308 23.53 36.35 -26.62
CA VAL A 308 22.28 35.65 -26.31
C VAL A 308 22.63 34.24 -25.85
N VAL A 309 22.12 33.86 -24.68
CA VAL A 309 22.22 32.51 -24.13
C VAL A 309 20.83 31.91 -24.13
N GLU A 310 20.67 30.71 -24.70
CA GLU A 310 19.40 29.98 -24.67
C GLU A 310 19.10 29.43 -23.27
N LYS A 311 17.86 29.00 -23.04
CA LYS A 311 17.54 28.22 -21.85
C LYS A 311 18.45 27.01 -21.78
N SER A 312 18.91 26.67 -20.58
CA SER A 312 19.77 25.51 -20.40
C SER A 312 19.04 24.22 -20.78
N ARG A 313 19.75 23.22 -21.30
CA ARG A 313 19.13 21.94 -21.70
C ARG A 313 18.44 21.25 -20.52
N LEU A 314 19.02 21.39 -19.33
CA LEU A 314 18.42 20.87 -18.09
C LEU A 314 17.12 21.63 -17.74
N GLN A 315 17.07 22.95 -17.93
CA GLN A 315 15.84 23.72 -17.76
C GLN A 315 14.75 23.27 -18.74
N VAL A 316 15.10 23.06 -20.02
CA VAL A 316 14.15 22.57 -21.02
C VAL A 316 13.62 21.18 -20.65
N LEU A 317 14.47 20.27 -20.16
CA LEU A 317 14.04 18.97 -19.66
C LEU A 317 13.06 19.10 -18.49
N VAL A 318 13.41 19.87 -17.45
CA VAL A 318 12.58 20.03 -16.25
C VAL A 318 11.22 20.64 -16.57
N GLU A 319 11.18 21.66 -17.45
CA GLU A 319 9.93 22.28 -17.91
C GLU A 319 9.07 21.28 -18.71
N ALA A 320 9.69 20.49 -19.61
CA ALA A 320 8.99 19.49 -20.41
C ALA A 320 8.45 18.33 -19.56
N ALA A 321 9.23 17.87 -18.58
CA ALA A 321 8.82 16.83 -17.62
C ALA A 321 7.64 17.33 -16.75
N SER A 322 7.76 18.54 -16.20
CA SER A 322 6.71 19.17 -15.38
C SER A 322 5.41 19.40 -16.16
N ALA A 323 5.50 19.63 -17.47
CA ALA A 323 4.34 19.83 -18.34
C ALA A 323 3.70 18.51 -18.84
N SER A 324 4.36 17.36 -18.63
CA SER A 324 3.81 16.06 -19.00
C SER A 324 2.64 15.72 -18.07
N SER A 325 1.41 15.81 -18.59
CA SER A 325 0.17 15.68 -17.78
C SER A 325 -0.29 14.23 -17.58
N GLY A 326 0.53 13.23 -17.93
CA GLY A 326 0.25 11.81 -17.78
C GLY A 326 1.33 11.12 -16.96
N SER A 327 0.98 10.01 -16.32
CA SER A 327 1.95 9.17 -15.62
C SER A 327 2.98 8.64 -16.61
N LEU A 328 4.27 8.86 -16.34
CA LEU A 328 5.37 8.31 -17.14
C LEU A 328 5.73 6.93 -16.62
N ASP A 329 4.81 5.98 -16.77
CA ASP A 329 4.95 4.65 -16.16
C ASP A 329 5.66 3.67 -17.10
N SER A 330 5.71 3.98 -18.39
CA SER A 330 6.28 3.09 -19.40
C SER A 330 7.14 3.83 -20.43
N PRO A 331 8.04 3.09 -21.13
CA PRO A 331 8.77 3.65 -22.26
C PRO A 331 7.87 4.24 -23.35
N ASP A 332 6.67 3.69 -23.56
CA ASP A 332 5.73 4.21 -24.56
C ASP A 332 5.17 5.58 -24.18
N ASP A 333 4.85 5.80 -22.90
CA ASP A 333 4.39 7.09 -22.39
C ASP A 333 5.44 8.18 -22.63
N PHE A 334 6.72 7.85 -22.39
CA PHE A 334 7.84 8.74 -22.71
C PHE A 334 7.99 9.00 -24.21
N LEU A 335 7.91 7.96 -25.05
CA LEU A 335 8.08 8.11 -26.49
C LEU A 335 6.97 8.93 -27.14
N ASP A 336 5.78 8.96 -26.52
CA ASP A 336 4.63 9.77 -26.92
C ASP A 336 4.73 11.21 -26.41
N ALA A 337 5.37 11.43 -25.25
CA ALA A 337 5.69 12.74 -24.71
C ALA A 337 6.81 13.43 -25.51
N THR A 338 6.49 13.87 -26.72
CA THR A 338 7.46 14.38 -27.73
C THR A 338 8.39 15.48 -27.20
N ALA A 339 7.87 16.45 -26.45
CA ALA A 339 8.68 17.54 -25.89
C ALA A 339 9.70 17.02 -24.85
N LEU A 340 9.26 16.11 -23.97
CA LEU A 340 10.11 15.49 -22.96
C LEU A 340 11.17 14.59 -23.61
N ARG A 341 10.77 13.79 -24.59
CA ARG A 341 11.67 12.95 -25.38
C ARG A 341 12.76 13.77 -26.05
N ASP A 342 12.38 14.82 -26.77
CA ASP A 342 13.33 15.64 -27.51
C ASP A 342 14.28 16.38 -26.54
N ALA A 343 13.78 16.87 -25.41
CA ALA A 343 14.60 17.49 -24.37
C ALA A 343 15.59 16.51 -23.72
N ALA A 344 15.16 15.27 -23.43
CA ALA A 344 16.03 14.25 -22.85
C ALA A 344 17.12 13.79 -23.83
N LEU A 345 16.78 13.61 -25.11
CA LEU A 345 17.77 13.30 -26.14
C LEU A 345 18.78 14.43 -26.32
N ASP A 346 18.32 15.69 -26.33
CA ASP A 346 19.19 16.86 -26.46
C ASP A 346 20.13 17.04 -25.24
N LEU A 347 19.63 16.79 -24.02
CA LEU A 347 20.43 16.83 -22.79
C LEU A 347 21.67 15.93 -22.91
N PHE A 348 21.50 14.70 -23.40
CA PHE A 348 22.60 13.76 -23.60
C PHE A 348 23.32 13.92 -24.96
N GLY A 349 22.89 14.87 -25.79
CA GLY A 349 23.46 15.09 -27.12
C GLY A 349 23.23 13.93 -28.11
N ILE A 350 22.12 13.20 -27.95
CA ILE A 350 21.73 12.10 -28.82
C ILE A 350 20.91 12.66 -29.98
N ALA A 351 21.47 12.59 -31.19
CA ALA A 351 20.76 13.08 -32.37
C ALA A 351 19.50 12.25 -32.67
N ASN A 352 18.38 12.94 -32.93
CA ASN A 352 17.11 12.33 -33.34
C ASN A 352 17.23 11.40 -34.57
N THR A 353 18.21 11.62 -35.43
CA THR A 353 18.49 10.76 -36.60
C THR A 353 19.04 9.38 -36.23
N VAL A 354 19.64 9.25 -35.04
CA VAL A 354 20.23 8.00 -34.51
C VAL A 354 19.29 7.36 -33.49
N ALA A 355 18.56 8.16 -32.70
CA ALA A 355 17.56 7.73 -31.72
C ALA A 355 16.22 7.33 -32.38
N SER A 356 16.22 6.29 -33.22
CA SER A 356 14.95 5.78 -33.77
C SER A 356 14.02 5.31 -32.63
N ARG A 357 12.71 5.56 -32.75
CA ARG A 357 11.72 5.19 -31.72
C ARG A 357 11.89 3.74 -31.23
N GLY A 358 11.98 2.78 -32.15
CA GLY A 358 12.12 1.37 -31.79
C GLY A 358 13.48 0.98 -31.18
N LEU A 359 14.54 1.77 -31.38
CA LEU A 359 15.79 1.57 -30.66
C LEU A 359 15.65 2.04 -29.21
N VAL A 360 15.15 3.27 -29.02
CA VAL A 360 14.96 3.87 -27.69
C VAL A 360 14.01 3.02 -26.87
N GLU A 361 12.88 2.59 -27.43
CA GLU A 361 11.94 1.67 -26.80
C GLU A 361 12.61 0.39 -26.30
N ARG A 362 13.45 -0.26 -27.12
CA ARG A 362 14.14 -1.49 -26.74
C ARG A 362 15.21 -1.28 -25.68
N ILE A 363 15.87 -0.12 -25.69
CA ILE A 363 16.85 0.24 -24.66
C ILE A 363 16.13 0.51 -23.35
N LEU A 364 15.06 1.30 -23.36
CA LEU A 364 14.27 1.60 -22.16
C LEU A 364 13.54 0.39 -21.56
N ASN A 365 13.19 -0.60 -22.38
CA ASN A 365 12.66 -1.90 -21.92
C ASN A 365 13.76 -2.94 -21.56
N SER A 366 15.04 -2.55 -21.60
CA SER A 366 16.12 -3.48 -21.29
C SER A 366 16.21 -3.76 -19.80
N ASP A 367 16.50 -5.01 -19.44
CA ASP A 367 16.84 -5.39 -18.07
C ASP A 367 18.34 -5.10 -17.80
N PRO A 368 18.70 -4.13 -16.94
CA PRO A 368 20.09 -3.76 -16.69
C PRO A 368 20.84 -4.81 -15.85
N GLU A 369 20.16 -5.75 -15.19
CA GLU A 369 20.81 -6.79 -14.38
C GLU A 369 21.32 -7.95 -15.25
N VAL A 370 20.74 -8.11 -16.45
CA VAL A 370 21.20 -9.06 -17.44
C VAL A 370 22.37 -8.48 -18.24
N ALA A 371 23.57 -8.99 -18.02
CA ALA A 371 24.80 -8.51 -18.68
C ALA A 371 24.73 -8.50 -20.23
N THR A 372 23.87 -9.32 -20.85
CA THR A 372 23.67 -9.37 -22.30
C THR A 372 22.53 -8.49 -22.83
N SER A 373 21.85 -7.78 -21.94
CA SER A 373 20.73 -6.90 -22.28
C SER A 373 21.20 -5.71 -23.13
N LEU A 374 20.31 -5.16 -23.94
CA LEU A 374 20.69 -4.16 -24.94
C LEU A 374 21.33 -2.92 -24.31
N VAL A 375 20.78 -2.43 -23.18
CA VAL A 375 21.37 -1.30 -22.43
C VAL A 375 22.82 -1.52 -21.99
N ASN A 376 23.22 -2.76 -21.72
CA ASN A 376 24.57 -3.11 -21.24
C ASN A 376 25.57 -3.36 -22.36
N VAL A 377 25.09 -3.73 -23.56
CA VAL A 377 25.95 -4.09 -24.71
C VAL A 377 25.92 -3.07 -25.83
N TYR A 378 25.08 -2.03 -25.74
CA TYR A 378 25.01 -0.99 -26.74
C TYR A 378 26.25 -0.10 -26.68
N PRO A 379 26.98 0.14 -27.79
CA PRO A 379 28.28 0.83 -27.75
C PRO A 379 28.25 2.30 -27.32
N ASP A 380 27.09 2.95 -27.40
CA ASP A 380 26.93 4.38 -27.13
C ASP A 380 26.35 4.58 -25.73
N GLU A 381 27.22 4.92 -24.79
CA GLU A 381 26.92 5.05 -23.35
C GLU A 381 25.87 6.12 -23.05
N ARG A 382 25.63 7.07 -23.98
CA ARG A 382 24.57 8.08 -23.84
C ARG A 382 23.19 7.44 -23.74
N PHE A 383 22.98 6.28 -24.36
CA PHE A 383 21.73 5.55 -24.24
C PHE A 383 21.57 4.85 -22.90
N THR A 384 22.68 4.47 -22.24
CA THR A 384 22.67 4.00 -20.86
C THR A 384 22.35 5.14 -19.91
N ALA A 385 22.90 6.33 -20.13
CA ALA A 385 22.53 7.54 -19.37
C ALA A 385 21.06 7.90 -19.56
N LEU A 386 20.55 7.83 -20.80
CA LEU A 386 19.12 7.97 -21.09
C LEU A 386 18.27 6.91 -20.36
N PHE A 387 18.71 5.65 -20.37
CA PHE A 387 18.05 4.59 -19.62
C PHE A 387 18.01 4.91 -18.12
N ASN A 388 19.13 5.30 -17.53
CA ASN A 388 19.24 5.62 -16.09
C ASN A 388 18.39 6.83 -15.69
N LEU A 389 18.21 7.81 -16.59
CA LEU A 389 17.38 8.99 -16.34
C LEU A 389 15.91 8.62 -16.09
N PHE A 390 15.37 7.71 -16.89
CA PHE A 390 13.96 7.33 -16.78
C PHE A 390 13.74 6.08 -15.94
N ASN A 391 14.63 5.10 -16.08
CA ASN A 391 14.65 3.83 -15.38
C ASN A 391 13.22 3.29 -15.18
N PHE A 392 12.51 3.04 -16.30
CA PHE A 392 11.19 2.41 -16.33
C PHE A 392 11.29 0.96 -15.83
N ARG A 393 11.65 0.79 -14.56
CA ARG A 393 11.46 -0.44 -13.82
C ARG A 393 9.97 -0.48 -13.53
N GLU A 394 9.27 -1.48 -14.07
CA GLU A 394 8.16 -2.00 -13.29
C GLU A 394 8.74 -2.36 -11.92
N PRO A 395 8.21 -1.86 -10.80
CA PRO A 395 8.64 -2.38 -9.52
C PRO A 395 8.42 -3.90 -9.57
N GLU A 396 9.53 -4.65 -9.51
CA GLU A 396 9.46 -6.08 -9.22
C GLU A 396 9.00 -6.23 -7.77
N THR A 397 7.70 -6.08 -7.57
CA THR A 397 7.02 -6.64 -6.42
C THR A 397 5.88 -7.46 -6.97
N ALA A 398 6.21 -8.65 -7.46
CA ALA A 398 5.23 -9.72 -7.36
C ALA A 398 4.79 -9.76 -5.89
N ARG A 399 3.54 -9.38 -5.64
CA ARG A 399 2.85 -9.39 -4.36
C ARG A 399 3.23 -10.66 -3.60
N VAL A 400 4.00 -10.49 -2.53
CA VAL A 400 4.41 -11.60 -1.67
C VAL A 400 3.34 -11.78 -0.60
N TYR A 401 2.75 -12.97 -0.57
CA TYR A 401 1.82 -13.33 0.50
C TYR A 401 2.60 -13.63 1.79
N PRO A 402 2.28 -13.00 2.93
CA PRO A 402 2.90 -13.32 4.21
C PRO A 402 2.79 -14.81 4.53
N GLU A 403 3.81 -15.35 5.18
CA GLU A 403 3.75 -16.71 5.71
C GLU A 403 2.51 -16.87 6.61
N GLY A 404 1.72 -17.93 6.39
CA GLY A 404 0.50 -18.18 7.15
C GLY A 404 -0.75 -17.47 6.62
N PHE A 405 -0.64 -16.56 5.64
CA PHE A 405 -1.82 -15.86 5.09
C PHE A 405 -2.79 -16.82 4.40
N VAL A 406 -2.25 -17.66 3.52
CA VAL A 406 -3.04 -18.64 2.75
C VAL A 406 -3.73 -19.61 3.72
N GLU A 407 -2.99 -20.08 4.71
CA GLU A 407 -3.49 -20.97 5.75
C GLU A 407 -4.59 -20.29 6.57
N GLN A 408 -4.40 -19.04 7.00
CA GLN A 408 -5.37 -18.30 7.79
C GLN A 408 -6.68 -18.08 7.02
N VAL A 409 -6.60 -17.63 5.75
CA VAL A 409 -7.80 -17.45 4.91
C VAL A 409 -8.49 -18.79 4.65
N THR A 410 -7.73 -19.85 4.37
CA THR A 410 -8.27 -21.20 4.17
C THR A 410 -8.97 -21.71 5.42
N GLN A 411 -8.37 -21.56 6.61
CA GLN A 411 -8.98 -22.00 7.87
C GLN A 411 -10.27 -21.23 8.18
N ASN A 412 -10.26 -19.91 7.98
CA ASN A 412 -11.46 -19.08 8.13
C ASN A 412 -12.59 -19.52 7.20
N TYR A 413 -12.27 -19.91 5.97
CA TYR A 413 -13.24 -20.48 5.03
C TYR A 413 -13.82 -21.80 5.56
N LEU A 414 -12.97 -22.74 5.99
CA LEU A 414 -13.39 -24.05 6.51
C LEU A 414 -14.28 -23.92 7.74
N ASP A 415 -13.91 -23.06 8.69
CA ASP A 415 -14.71 -22.73 9.87
C ASP A 415 -16.11 -22.24 9.48
N ARG A 416 -16.19 -21.30 8.53
CA ARG A 416 -17.47 -20.74 8.07
C ARG A 416 -18.32 -21.76 7.34
N GLN A 417 -17.73 -22.61 6.49
CA GLN A 417 -18.48 -23.69 5.84
C GLN A 417 -19.03 -24.69 6.87
N PHE A 418 -18.27 -24.98 7.94
CA PHE A 418 -18.76 -25.81 9.04
C PHE A 418 -19.95 -25.15 9.75
N GLU A 419 -19.83 -23.86 10.08
CA GLU A 419 -20.91 -23.09 10.73
C GLU A 419 -22.16 -22.97 9.88
N ILE A 420 -22.01 -22.74 8.56
CA ILE A 420 -23.12 -22.74 7.60
C ILE A 420 -23.83 -24.09 7.64
N GLN A 421 -23.07 -25.19 7.57
CA GLN A 421 -23.64 -26.53 7.59
C GLN A 421 -24.31 -26.88 8.92
N VAL A 422 -23.81 -26.38 10.05
CA VAL A 422 -24.49 -26.46 11.35
C VAL A 422 -25.79 -25.65 11.32
N GLY A 423 -25.77 -24.47 10.70
CA GLY A 423 -26.91 -23.57 10.52
C GLY A 423 -28.08 -24.17 9.74
N GLU A 424 -27.80 -25.06 8.79
CA GLU A 424 -28.85 -25.83 8.09
C GLU A 424 -29.67 -26.70 9.04
N SER A 425 -29.08 -27.12 10.17
CA SER A 425 -29.79 -27.86 11.22
C SER A 425 -30.40 -26.94 12.28
N ASP A 426 -29.64 -25.94 12.72
CA ASP A 426 -30.07 -24.96 13.72
C ASP A 426 -29.44 -23.57 13.42
N PRO A 427 -30.22 -22.61 12.88
CA PRO A 427 -29.73 -21.27 12.56
C PRO A 427 -29.16 -20.52 13.78
N THR A 428 -29.70 -20.77 14.97
CA THR A 428 -29.20 -20.15 16.21
C THR A 428 -27.78 -20.64 16.52
N MET A 429 -27.49 -21.92 16.25
CA MET A 429 -26.15 -22.47 16.49
C MET A 429 -25.10 -21.87 15.57
N ARG A 430 -25.43 -21.59 14.30
CA ARG A 430 -24.53 -20.91 13.36
C ARG A 430 -24.08 -19.57 13.93
N VAL A 431 -25.03 -18.73 14.34
CA VAL A 431 -24.75 -17.42 14.91
C VAL A 431 -23.95 -17.52 16.21
N ALA A 432 -24.30 -18.46 17.10
CA ALA A 432 -23.59 -18.64 18.37
C ALA A 432 -22.13 -19.13 18.20
N LEU A 433 -21.84 -19.92 17.16
CA LEU A 433 -20.49 -20.36 16.82
C LEU A 433 -19.66 -19.23 16.20
N ALA A 434 -20.26 -18.44 15.32
CA ALA A 434 -19.60 -17.34 14.61
C ALA A 434 -19.31 -16.12 15.49
N LEU A 435 -20.08 -15.93 16.58
CA LEU A 435 -20.08 -14.74 17.43
C LEU A 435 -18.68 -14.22 17.79
N GLU A 436 -17.79 -15.09 18.27
CA GLU A 436 -16.45 -14.68 18.70
C GLU A 436 -15.65 -14.06 17.57
N ARG A 437 -15.64 -14.72 16.41
CA ARG A 437 -14.89 -14.28 15.24
C ARG A 437 -15.46 -13.00 14.66
N GLU A 438 -16.78 -12.93 14.54
CA GLU A 438 -17.44 -11.73 13.99
C GLU A 438 -17.26 -10.51 14.88
N LEU A 439 -17.31 -10.70 16.20
CA LEU A 439 -17.09 -9.62 17.15
C LEU A 439 -15.64 -9.15 17.15
N LYS A 440 -14.67 -10.07 17.12
CA LYS A 440 -13.25 -9.74 16.93
C LYS A 440 -13.04 -8.94 15.66
N GLN A 441 -13.60 -9.38 14.53
CA GLN A 441 -13.49 -8.65 13.26
C GLN A 441 -14.04 -7.21 13.32
N VAL A 442 -15.12 -6.97 14.07
CA VAL A 442 -15.65 -5.61 14.28
C VAL A 442 -14.74 -4.75 15.14
N VAL A 443 -14.12 -5.33 16.16
CA VAL A 443 -13.20 -4.63 17.07
C VAL A 443 -11.86 -4.35 16.36
N ASP A 444 -11.34 -5.34 15.64
CA ASP A 444 -10.09 -5.28 14.89
C ASP A 444 -10.17 -4.30 13.70
N ALA A 445 -11.38 -3.96 13.21
CA ALA A 445 -11.55 -2.91 12.20
C ALA A 445 -11.06 -1.52 12.68
N GLY A 446 -10.77 -1.34 13.98
CA GLY A 446 -10.03 -0.20 14.51
C GLY A 446 -10.81 1.12 14.50
N THR A 447 -12.13 1.05 14.57
CA THR A 447 -13.00 2.23 14.57
C THR A 447 -13.32 2.69 15.99
N SER A 448 -13.81 3.93 16.16
CA SER A 448 -14.35 4.38 17.46
C SER A 448 -15.42 3.42 17.99
N ASN A 449 -15.62 3.38 19.31
CA ASN A 449 -16.63 2.52 19.94
C ASN A 449 -18.03 2.64 19.30
N ASP A 450 -18.49 3.87 19.00
CA ASP A 450 -19.79 4.07 18.34
C ASP A 450 -19.84 3.47 16.92
N ALA A 451 -18.73 3.55 16.17
CA ALA A 451 -18.61 2.91 14.88
C ALA A 451 -18.60 1.37 14.96
N SER A 452 -18.04 0.79 16.02
CA SER A 452 -18.16 -0.65 16.29
C SER A 452 -19.60 -1.05 16.58
N TRP A 453 -20.36 -0.23 17.32
CA TRP A 453 -21.80 -0.44 17.50
C TRP A 453 -22.60 -0.32 16.21
N PHE A 454 -22.30 0.67 15.36
CA PHE A 454 -22.90 0.76 14.02
C PHE A 454 -22.59 -0.46 13.17
N SER A 455 -21.38 -1.01 13.30
CA SER A 455 -20.96 -2.22 12.58
C SER A 455 -21.69 -3.47 13.09
N ILE A 456 -21.90 -3.60 14.41
CA ILE A 456 -22.77 -4.61 15.01
C ILE A 456 -24.18 -4.52 14.43
N MET A 457 -24.74 -3.31 14.35
CA MET A 457 -26.07 -3.10 13.77
C MET A 457 -26.09 -3.41 12.26
N ALA A 458 -25.01 -3.14 11.54
CA ALA A 458 -24.94 -3.43 10.11
C ALA A 458 -24.81 -4.92 9.82
N SER A 459 -24.17 -5.68 10.72
CA SER A 459 -24.02 -7.13 10.63
C SER A 459 -25.30 -7.84 11.10
N PRO A 460 -26.03 -8.54 10.21
CA PRO A 460 -27.23 -9.28 10.60
C PRO A 460 -27.02 -10.27 11.77
N PRO A 461 -25.98 -11.14 11.78
CA PRO A 461 -25.77 -12.09 12.88
C PRO A 461 -25.42 -11.41 14.21
N LEU A 462 -24.57 -10.38 14.21
CA LEU A 462 -24.24 -9.65 15.45
C LEU A 462 -25.45 -8.88 15.98
N ARG A 463 -26.19 -8.20 15.10
CA ARG A 463 -27.45 -7.54 15.47
C ARG A 463 -28.40 -8.52 16.15
N GLU A 464 -28.59 -9.70 15.58
CA GLU A 464 -29.45 -10.74 16.15
C GLU A 464 -29.01 -11.15 17.57
N VAL A 465 -27.71 -11.33 17.78
CA VAL A 465 -27.15 -11.67 19.11
C VAL A 465 -27.45 -10.59 20.14
N PHE A 466 -27.11 -9.33 19.83
CA PHE A 466 -27.27 -8.24 20.78
C PHE A 466 -28.75 -7.91 21.04
N GLU A 467 -29.60 -7.91 20.00
CA GLU A 467 -31.05 -7.72 20.17
C GLU A 467 -31.68 -8.84 21.02
N GLY A 468 -31.29 -10.10 20.78
CA GLY A 468 -31.75 -11.25 21.56
C GLY A 468 -31.27 -11.21 23.01
N ALA A 469 -29.96 -11.00 23.23
CA ALA A 469 -29.37 -10.92 24.56
C ALA A 469 -29.97 -9.76 25.38
N PHE A 470 -30.22 -8.60 24.76
CA PHE A 470 -30.85 -7.45 25.40
C PHE A 470 -32.38 -7.50 25.45
N ARG A 471 -32.98 -8.58 24.90
CA ARG A 471 -34.43 -8.82 24.86
C ARG A 471 -35.19 -7.66 24.21
N LEU A 472 -34.63 -7.13 23.13
CA LEU A 472 -35.25 -6.05 22.38
C LEU A 472 -36.40 -6.60 21.51
N PRO A 473 -37.49 -5.84 21.32
CA PRO A 473 -38.59 -6.26 20.46
C PRO A 473 -38.18 -6.16 18.99
N SER A 474 -38.82 -6.93 18.11
CA SER A 474 -38.56 -6.88 16.65
C SER A 474 -38.82 -5.52 16.01
N SER A 475 -39.61 -4.64 16.65
CA SER A 475 -39.82 -3.27 16.20
C SER A 475 -38.62 -2.36 16.45
N PHE A 476 -37.62 -2.80 17.22
CA PHE A 476 -36.44 -2.00 17.56
C PHE A 476 -35.68 -1.54 16.31
N GLY A 477 -35.48 -2.43 15.33
CA GLY A 477 -34.79 -2.08 14.08
C GLY A 477 -35.48 -0.99 13.23
N SER A 478 -36.72 -0.60 13.56
CA SER A 478 -37.48 0.42 12.83
C SER A 478 -37.28 1.85 13.33
N ILE A 479 -36.61 2.04 14.49
CA ILE A 479 -36.37 3.38 15.04
C ILE A 479 -35.10 4.00 14.42
N ASP A 480 -34.88 5.28 14.71
CA ASP A 480 -33.70 6.00 14.24
C ASP A 480 -32.38 5.34 14.71
N VAL A 481 -31.37 5.31 13.83
CA VAL A 481 -30.11 4.61 14.08
C VAL A 481 -29.34 5.16 15.28
N ASP A 482 -29.40 6.47 15.54
CA ASP A 482 -28.74 7.07 16.71
C ASP A 482 -29.48 6.70 18.01
N GLN A 483 -30.81 6.54 17.94
CA GLN A 483 -31.60 6.01 19.04
C GLN A 483 -31.31 4.52 19.28
N GLN A 484 -31.15 3.73 18.22
CA GLN A 484 -30.73 2.33 18.33
C GLN A 484 -29.37 2.24 19.06
N LEU A 485 -28.38 3.05 18.65
CA LEU A 485 -27.08 3.13 19.31
C LEU A 485 -27.21 3.43 20.81
N SER A 486 -27.95 4.48 21.17
CA SER A 486 -28.12 4.87 22.57
C SER A 486 -28.77 3.77 23.41
N VAL A 487 -29.77 3.06 22.85
CA VAL A 487 -30.43 1.95 23.54
C VAL A 487 -29.47 0.78 23.70
N LEU A 488 -28.74 0.38 22.65
CA LEU A 488 -27.78 -0.71 22.72
C LEU A 488 -26.71 -0.46 23.78
N LYS A 489 -26.09 0.74 23.78
CA LYS A 489 -25.10 1.12 24.81
C LYS A 489 -25.68 1.09 26.22
N SER A 490 -26.89 1.60 26.41
CA SER A 490 -27.56 1.58 27.72
C SER A 490 -27.89 0.16 28.19
N ARG A 491 -28.27 -0.74 27.27
CA ARG A 491 -28.53 -2.15 27.60
C ARG A 491 -27.24 -2.90 27.88
N ALA A 492 -26.18 -2.66 27.11
CA ALA A 492 -24.85 -3.20 27.34
C ALA A 492 -24.38 -2.86 28.76
N GLU A 493 -24.47 -1.58 29.14
CA GLU A 493 -24.13 -1.12 30.49
C GLU A 493 -24.98 -1.82 31.56
N GLN A 494 -26.30 -1.92 31.34
CA GLN A 494 -27.23 -2.53 32.29
C GLN A 494 -26.98 -4.03 32.52
N PHE A 495 -26.65 -4.78 31.47
CA PHE A 495 -26.53 -6.23 31.51
C PHE A 495 -25.09 -6.72 31.73
N TYR A 496 -24.09 -5.94 31.31
CA TYR A 496 -22.69 -6.35 31.24
C TYR A 496 -21.70 -5.34 31.85
N ASP A 497 -22.19 -4.23 32.42
CA ASP A 497 -21.37 -3.21 33.09
C ASP A 497 -20.28 -2.62 32.16
N THR A 498 -20.63 -2.49 30.88
CA THR A 498 -19.79 -1.84 29.87
C THR A 498 -20.62 -1.41 28.67
N SER A 499 -20.24 -0.29 28.05
CA SER A 499 -20.75 0.16 26.76
C SER A 499 -19.70 0.08 25.65
N GLU A 500 -18.52 -0.47 25.96
CA GLU A 500 -17.41 -0.63 25.02
C GLU A 500 -17.53 -1.97 24.28
N VAL A 501 -17.56 -1.94 22.94
CA VAL A 501 -17.68 -3.18 22.15
C VAL A 501 -16.47 -4.10 22.34
N ALA A 502 -15.27 -3.52 22.45
CA ALA A 502 -14.01 -4.24 22.64
C ALA A 502 -14.03 -5.16 23.87
N ASP A 503 -14.75 -4.76 24.91
CA ASP A 503 -14.88 -5.51 26.15
C ASP A 503 -15.64 -6.84 25.98
N PHE A 504 -16.50 -6.96 24.96
CA PHE A 504 -17.24 -8.19 24.70
C PHE A 504 -16.40 -9.28 24.03
N VAL A 505 -15.15 -8.97 23.63
CA VAL A 505 -14.18 -9.97 23.16
C VAL A 505 -13.56 -10.75 24.34
N ASP A 506 -13.64 -10.21 25.56
CA ASP A 506 -13.23 -10.91 26.77
C ASP A 506 -13.97 -12.26 26.91
N PRO A 507 -13.27 -13.37 27.22
CA PRO A 507 -13.89 -14.70 27.26
C PRO A 507 -15.10 -14.84 28.19
N GLU A 508 -15.13 -14.14 29.33
CA GLU A 508 -16.24 -14.23 30.29
C GLU A 508 -17.46 -13.48 29.77
N ARG A 509 -17.27 -12.26 29.29
CA ARG A 509 -18.35 -11.43 28.72
C ARG A 509 -18.90 -12.04 27.44
N LEU A 510 -18.04 -12.55 26.58
CA LEU A 510 -18.40 -13.25 25.35
C LEU A 510 -19.28 -14.48 25.62
N GLU A 511 -18.89 -15.33 26.57
CA GLU A 511 -19.66 -16.51 26.94
C GLU A 511 -21.01 -16.13 27.57
N SER A 512 -21.03 -15.10 28.42
CA SER A 512 -22.27 -14.56 29.01
C SER A 512 -23.22 -13.98 27.96
N LEU A 513 -22.70 -13.24 26.98
CA LEU A 513 -23.46 -12.72 25.83
C LEU A 513 -24.05 -13.87 25.02
N ARG A 514 -23.24 -14.87 24.69
CA ARG A 514 -23.66 -16.06 23.94
C ARG A 514 -24.77 -16.82 24.65
N GLN A 515 -24.62 -17.07 25.95
CA GLN A 515 -25.64 -17.77 26.74
C GLN A 515 -26.96 -16.98 26.77
N SER A 516 -26.89 -15.66 26.93
CA SER A 516 -28.08 -14.79 26.95
C SER A 516 -28.82 -14.82 25.62
N TYR A 517 -28.10 -14.76 24.50
CA TYR A 517 -28.64 -14.96 23.17
C TYR A 517 -29.31 -16.33 23.03
N LEU A 518 -28.60 -17.43 23.33
CA LEU A 518 -29.14 -18.80 23.23
C LEU A 518 -30.39 -19.04 24.09
N LEU A 519 -30.47 -18.41 25.26
CA LEU A 519 -31.64 -18.47 26.13
C LEU A 519 -32.82 -17.69 25.55
N SER A 520 -32.58 -16.51 24.98
CA SER A 520 -33.62 -15.68 24.35
C SER A 520 -34.26 -16.36 23.14
N SER A 521 -33.45 -16.94 22.25
CA SER A 521 -33.92 -17.66 21.05
C SER A 521 -34.71 -18.92 21.41
N SER A 522 -34.27 -19.65 22.45
CA SER A 522 -34.98 -20.81 22.99
C SER A 522 -36.35 -20.43 23.57
N ALA A 523 -36.45 -19.29 24.27
CA ALA A 523 -37.72 -18.81 24.82
C ALA A 523 -38.71 -18.39 23.72
N GLN A 524 -38.20 -17.79 22.64
CA GLN A 524 -39.02 -17.37 21.50
C GLN A 524 -39.61 -18.57 20.74
N SER A 525 -38.83 -19.64 20.53
CA SER A 525 -39.32 -20.87 19.89
C SER A 525 -40.37 -21.62 20.73
N LEU A 526 -40.27 -21.57 22.07
CA LEU A 526 -41.28 -22.09 22.99
C LEU A 526 -42.58 -21.27 22.96
N GLY A 527 -42.51 -19.95 22.76
CA GLY A 527 -43.67 -19.07 22.57
C GLY A 527 -44.44 -19.35 21.26
N SER A 528 -43.73 -19.63 20.17
CA SER A 528 -44.33 -19.96 18.87
C SER A 528 -45.05 -21.33 18.87
N SER A 529 -44.50 -22.31 19.58
CA SER A 529 -45.10 -23.65 19.72
C SER A 529 -46.30 -23.69 20.66
N SER A 530 -46.36 -22.80 21.66
CA SER A 530 -47.52 -22.68 22.55
C SER A 530 -48.69 -21.92 21.91
N GLY A 531 -48.44 -20.97 20.99
CA GLY A 531 -49.49 -20.33 20.17
C GLY A 531 -50.22 -21.31 19.23
N ALA A 532 -49.49 -22.25 18.61
CA ALA A 532 -50.07 -23.30 17.77
C ALA A 532 -50.92 -24.31 18.55
N ASN A 533 -50.54 -24.59 19.81
CA ASN A 533 -51.30 -25.48 20.70
C ASN A 533 -52.55 -24.82 21.29
N ILE A 534 -52.55 -23.51 21.51
CA ILE A 534 -53.76 -22.78 21.93
C ILE A 534 -54.77 -22.71 20.78
N ALA A 535 -54.31 -22.48 19.54
CA ALA A 535 -55.17 -22.48 18.37
C ALA A 535 -55.78 -23.86 18.09
N SER A 536 -55.03 -24.96 18.24
CA SER A 536 -55.55 -26.32 18.05
C SER A 536 -56.50 -26.77 19.15
N ILE A 537 -56.25 -26.37 20.41
CA ILE A 537 -57.17 -26.61 21.53
C ILE A 537 -58.49 -25.84 21.33
N ILE A 538 -58.43 -24.59 20.84
CA ILE A 538 -59.63 -23.80 20.53
C ILE A 538 -60.40 -24.35 19.31
N LEU A 539 -59.71 -24.84 18.28
CA LEU A 539 -60.36 -25.41 17.09
C LEU A 539 -60.91 -26.84 17.31
N SER A 540 -60.41 -27.57 18.31
CA SER A 540 -60.94 -28.89 18.72
C SER A 540 -62.12 -28.80 19.71
N GLY A 541 -62.49 -27.59 20.13
CA GLY A 541 -63.55 -27.32 21.11
C GLY A 541 -64.90 -26.88 20.53
N PHE A 542 -65.11 -26.96 19.21
CA PHE A 542 -66.38 -26.65 18.54
C PHE A 542 -66.90 -27.80 17.69
#